data_AF-A0A929C363-F1
#
_entry.id   AF-A0A929C363-F1
#
_cell.length_a   1.000
_cell.length_b   1.000
_cell.length_c   1.000
_cell.angle_alpha   90.00
_cell.angle_beta   90.00
_cell.angle_gamma   90.00
#
_symmetry.space_group_name_H-M   'P 1'
#
loop_
_entity.id
_entity.type
_entity.pdbx_description
1 polymer ?
#
loop_
_entity_poly.entity_id
_entity_poly.type
_entity_poly.pdbx_seq_one_letter_code
_entity_poly.pdbx_strand_id
1 'polypeptide(L)'
;GLWSYQSVYFSKYGTLKNTCCQLINTSQAGYSVKELDQILQVSVRLPVLNLFKEGKLFRAPFGGEDVYFSSDKQLMKQQSIIRESQYTNKVFTVGKLSTQVITDELKAAIILFYSTLNEKQRRLYAGLEAIKIGYGGDKLIAQLFNINQETVSKGRQELVSGNFEKQGVRKPGSGRPEIKKNARHNTSNRKTTGRRYSG
;
A
#
# COMPACT_ATOMS: atom_id res chain seq x y z
N GLY A 1 -17.22 -23.57 -27.35
CA GLY A 1 -18.02 -23.00 -26.27
C GLY A 1 -18.92 -24.06 -25.66
N LEU A 2 -19.43 -23.79 -24.48
CA LEU A 2 -20.57 -24.49 -23.88
C LEU A 2 -21.84 -23.75 -24.31
N TRP A 3 -22.84 -24.47 -24.78
CA TRP A 3 -24.17 -23.92 -25.05
C TRP A 3 -25.18 -24.69 -24.23
N SER A 4 -26.19 -23.98 -23.73
CA SER A 4 -27.26 -24.55 -22.90
C SER A 4 -28.58 -24.54 -23.65
N TYR A 5 -29.33 -25.62 -23.51
CA TYR A 5 -30.73 -25.70 -23.94
C TYR A 5 -31.50 -26.45 -22.86
N GLN A 6 -32.56 -25.83 -22.33
CA GLN A 6 -33.43 -26.42 -21.31
C GLN A 6 -32.68 -27.08 -20.14
N SER A 7 -31.75 -26.34 -19.52
CA SER A 7 -31.00 -26.78 -18.32
C SER A 7 -30.00 -27.91 -18.54
N VAL A 8 -29.76 -28.34 -19.78
CA VAL A 8 -28.69 -29.28 -20.15
C VAL A 8 -27.56 -28.51 -20.83
N TYR A 9 -26.33 -28.75 -20.36
CA TYR A 9 -25.12 -28.11 -20.87
C TYR A 9 -24.40 -29.02 -21.87
N PHE A 10 -24.22 -28.53 -23.09
CA PHE A 10 -23.55 -29.26 -24.16
C PHE A 10 -22.19 -28.63 -24.42
N SER A 11 -21.13 -29.41 -24.28
CA SER A 11 -19.78 -28.99 -24.65
C SER A 11 -19.50 -29.33 -26.11
N LYS A 12 -19.04 -28.34 -26.89
CA LYS A 12 -18.45 -28.58 -28.22
C LYS A 12 -17.25 -29.55 -28.18
N TYR A 13 -16.62 -29.73 -27.02
CA TYR A 13 -15.42 -30.53 -26.80
C TYR A 13 -15.68 -31.83 -26.02
N GLY A 14 -16.96 -32.24 -25.92
CA GLY A 14 -17.40 -33.50 -25.30
C GLY A 14 -17.53 -33.41 -23.78
N THR A 15 -16.46 -33.09 -23.05
CA THR A 15 -16.47 -33.04 -21.58
C THR A 15 -16.10 -31.67 -21.03
N LEU A 16 -16.52 -31.39 -19.80
CA LEU A 16 -16.15 -30.15 -19.10
C LEU A 16 -14.63 -30.03 -18.91
N LYS A 17 -13.94 -31.15 -18.64
CA LYS A 17 -12.47 -31.21 -18.60
C LYS A 17 -11.83 -30.76 -19.92
N ASN A 18 -12.25 -31.35 -21.04
CA ASN A 18 -11.71 -30.99 -22.36
C ASN A 18 -11.98 -29.53 -22.71
N THR A 19 -13.15 -29.02 -22.31
CA THR A 19 -13.52 -27.61 -22.51
C THR A 19 -12.61 -26.68 -21.72
N CYS A 20 -12.34 -26.98 -20.45
CA CYS A 20 -11.44 -26.20 -19.61
C CYS A 20 -10.01 -26.21 -20.18
N CYS A 21 -9.51 -27.38 -20.56
CA CYS A 21 -8.20 -27.54 -21.16
C CYS A 21 -8.07 -26.71 -22.45
N GLN A 22 -9.07 -26.81 -23.33
CA GLN A 22 -9.08 -26.05 -24.57
C GLN A 22 -9.12 -24.53 -24.32
N LEU A 23 -9.98 -24.06 -23.41
CA LEU A 23 -10.07 -22.64 -23.07
C LEU A 23 -8.76 -22.10 -22.53
N ILE A 24 -8.11 -22.83 -21.62
CA ILE A 24 -6.81 -22.45 -21.06
C ILE A 24 -5.73 -22.43 -22.16
N ASN A 25 -5.71 -23.42 -23.06
CA ASN A 25 -4.74 -23.45 -24.16
C ASN A 25 -4.97 -22.34 -25.20
N THR A 26 -6.21 -21.88 -25.40
CA THR A 26 -6.51 -20.73 -26.27
C THR A 26 -6.39 -19.38 -25.57
N SER A 27 -6.21 -19.37 -24.24
CA SER A 27 -6.09 -18.13 -23.46
C SER A 27 -4.74 -17.46 -23.71
N GLN A 28 -4.73 -16.14 -23.76
CA GLN A 28 -3.50 -15.36 -23.77
C GLN A 28 -2.84 -15.25 -22.40
N ALA A 29 -3.58 -15.44 -21.30
CA ALA A 29 -3.09 -15.19 -19.93
C ALA A 29 -3.38 -16.33 -18.94
N GLY A 30 -3.80 -17.50 -19.45
CA GLY A 30 -4.39 -18.54 -18.60
C GLY A 30 -5.74 -18.12 -18.01
N TYR A 31 -6.25 -18.87 -17.03
CA TYR A 31 -7.48 -18.52 -16.33
C TYR A 31 -7.48 -18.99 -14.86
N SER A 32 -8.12 -18.22 -13.99
CA SER A 32 -8.50 -18.69 -12.65
C SER A 32 -9.80 -19.49 -12.68
N VAL A 33 -10.08 -20.23 -11.61
CA VAL A 33 -11.35 -20.96 -11.46
C VAL A 33 -12.54 -20.01 -11.55
N LYS A 34 -12.45 -18.82 -10.94
CA LYS A 34 -13.54 -17.83 -10.96
C LYS A 34 -13.81 -17.31 -12.36
N GLU A 35 -12.75 -17.06 -13.15
CA GLU A 35 -12.88 -16.61 -14.54
C GLU A 35 -13.52 -17.72 -15.40
N LEU A 36 -13.10 -18.97 -15.22
CA LEU A 36 -13.71 -20.09 -15.93
C LEU A 36 -15.17 -20.35 -15.51
N ASP A 37 -15.48 -20.24 -14.22
CA ASP A 37 -16.85 -20.36 -13.71
C ASP A 37 -17.76 -19.28 -14.33
N GLN A 38 -17.27 -18.05 -14.49
CA GLN A 38 -18.00 -16.96 -15.14
C GLN A 38 -18.21 -17.21 -16.64
N ILE A 39 -17.18 -17.69 -17.34
CA ILE A 39 -17.24 -17.97 -18.78
C ILE A 39 -18.16 -19.16 -19.07
N LEU A 40 -18.10 -20.21 -18.24
CA LEU A 40 -18.80 -21.47 -18.47
C LEU A 40 -20.14 -21.57 -17.75
N GLN A 41 -20.43 -20.64 -16.84
CA GLN A 41 -21.63 -20.58 -16.00
C GLN A 41 -21.86 -21.87 -15.16
N VAL A 42 -20.81 -22.65 -14.94
CA VAL A 42 -20.82 -23.90 -14.14
C VAL A 42 -19.54 -23.98 -13.31
N SER A 43 -19.60 -24.64 -12.15
CA SER A 43 -18.40 -24.78 -11.31
C SER A 43 -17.38 -25.73 -11.95
N VAL A 44 -16.18 -25.22 -12.23
CA VAL A 44 -15.10 -25.98 -12.86
C VAL A 44 -13.97 -26.36 -11.91
N ARG A 45 -14.09 -26.05 -10.63
CA ARG A 45 -13.03 -26.29 -9.62
C ARG A 45 -12.50 -27.72 -9.65
N LEU A 46 -13.38 -28.72 -9.60
CA LEU A 46 -13.00 -30.13 -9.59
C LEU A 46 -12.41 -30.60 -10.95
N PRO A 47 -13.04 -30.31 -12.12
CA PRO A 47 -12.44 -30.60 -13.42
C PRO A 47 -11.03 -30.04 -13.61
N VAL A 48 -10.82 -28.76 -13.26
CA VAL A 48 -9.54 -28.06 -13.43
C VAL A 48 -8.49 -28.63 -12.47
N LEU A 49 -8.87 -28.90 -11.21
CA LEU A 49 -7.96 -29.54 -10.25
C LEU A 49 -7.51 -30.94 -10.72
N ASN A 50 -8.42 -31.72 -11.31
CA ASN A 50 -8.09 -33.03 -11.85
C ASN A 50 -7.13 -32.93 -13.04
N LEU A 51 -7.34 -31.97 -13.95
CA LEU A 51 -6.42 -31.73 -15.08
C LEU A 51 -5.00 -31.34 -14.62
N PHE A 52 -4.90 -30.53 -13.56
CA PHE A 52 -3.61 -30.21 -12.95
C PHE A 52 -2.95 -31.44 -12.33
N LYS A 53 -3.68 -32.25 -11.56
CA LYS A 53 -3.17 -33.51 -10.99
C LYS A 53 -2.71 -34.51 -12.06
N GLU A 54 -3.39 -34.53 -13.21
CA GLU A 54 -3.03 -35.33 -14.38
C GLU A 54 -1.82 -34.76 -15.17
N GLY A 55 -1.22 -33.64 -14.74
CA GLY A 55 -0.07 -33.00 -15.39
C GLY A 55 -0.41 -32.30 -16.71
N LYS A 56 -1.70 -32.10 -17.01
CA LYS A 56 -2.18 -31.48 -18.26
C LYS A 56 -2.24 -29.96 -18.20
N LEU A 57 -2.06 -29.38 -17.02
CA LEU A 57 -2.05 -27.93 -16.79
C LEU A 57 -0.93 -27.57 -15.84
N PHE A 58 -0.41 -26.35 -15.98
CA PHE A 58 0.45 -25.72 -14.99
C PHE A 58 -0.37 -24.79 -14.09
N ARG A 59 0.09 -24.55 -12.86
CA ARG A 59 -0.60 -23.68 -11.90
C ARG A 59 0.40 -22.75 -11.23
N ALA A 60 0.07 -21.46 -11.16
CA ALA A 60 0.83 -20.49 -10.37
C ALA A 60 -0.09 -19.50 -9.65
N PRO A 61 0.31 -18.99 -8.46
CA PRO A 61 -0.50 -18.06 -7.68
C PRO A 61 -0.38 -16.62 -8.22
N PHE A 62 -1.52 -15.95 -8.42
CA PHE A 62 -1.61 -14.53 -8.75
C PHE A 62 -2.65 -13.86 -7.86
N GLY A 63 -2.21 -12.95 -6.97
CA GLY A 63 -3.10 -12.17 -6.12
C GLY A 63 -3.97 -12.96 -5.14
N GLY A 64 -3.45 -14.06 -4.62
CA GLY A 64 -4.19 -14.93 -3.70
C GLY A 64 -5.13 -15.93 -4.40
N GLU A 65 -5.15 -15.95 -5.73
CA GLU A 65 -5.88 -16.95 -6.52
C GLU A 65 -4.93 -17.81 -7.34
N ASP A 66 -5.30 -19.08 -7.52
CA ASP A 66 -4.58 -19.98 -8.43
C ASP A 66 -5.03 -19.72 -9.87
N VAL A 67 -4.06 -19.44 -10.74
CA VAL A 67 -4.25 -19.31 -12.18
C VAL A 67 -3.66 -20.54 -12.85
N TYR A 68 -4.42 -21.10 -13.80
CA TYR A 68 -4.06 -22.28 -14.55
C TYR A 68 -3.63 -21.91 -15.97
N PHE A 69 -2.57 -22.57 -16.43
CA PHE A 69 -1.87 -22.33 -17.69
C PHE A 69 -1.75 -23.63 -18.47
N SER A 70 -1.41 -23.51 -19.76
CA SER A 70 -1.10 -24.67 -20.60
C SER A 70 0.06 -25.50 -20.01
N SER A 71 0.08 -26.81 -20.30
CA SER A 71 1.22 -27.67 -20.00
C SER A 71 2.40 -27.49 -20.98
N ASP A 72 2.17 -26.89 -22.14
CA ASP A 72 3.23 -26.52 -23.08
C ASP A 72 4.09 -25.40 -22.46
N LYS A 73 5.39 -25.66 -22.29
CA LYS A 73 6.33 -24.74 -21.65
C LYS A 73 6.45 -23.39 -22.38
N GLN A 74 6.35 -23.35 -23.71
CA GLN A 74 6.48 -22.09 -24.44
C GLN A 74 5.23 -21.23 -24.26
N LEU A 75 4.06 -21.83 -24.48
CA LEU A 75 2.78 -21.15 -24.30
C LEU A 75 2.57 -20.73 -22.84
N MET A 76 2.93 -21.58 -21.87
CA MET A 76 2.84 -21.27 -20.45
C MET A 76 3.67 -20.03 -20.08
N LYS A 77 4.90 -19.90 -20.61
CA LYS A 77 5.73 -18.70 -20.39
C LYS A 77 5.10 -17.45 -21.00
N GLN A 78 4.55 -17.55 -22.21
CA GLN A 78 3.86 -16.42 -22.84
C GLN A 78 2.63 -16.01 -22.01
N GLN A 79 1.84 -16.99 -21.58
CA GLN A 79 0.66 -16.76 -20.75
C GLN A 79 1.00 -16.15 -19.40
N SER A 80 2.07 -16.62 -18.74
CA SER A 80 2.50 -16.07 -17.46
C SER A 80 2.96 -14.62 -17.58
N ILE A 81 3.68 -14.26 -18.65
CA ILE A 81 4.11 -12.87 -18.91
C ILE A 81 2.90 -11.95 -19.11
N ILE A 82 1.92 -12.37 -19.91
CA ILE A 82 0.70 -11.58 -20.16
C ILE A 82 -0.15 -11.50 -18.88
N ARG A 83 -0.25 -12.59 -18.11
CA ARG A 83 -0.98 -12.59 -16.84
C ARG A 83 -0.33 -11.65 -15.84
N GLU A 84 0.99 -11.64 -15.75
CA GLU A 84 1.74 -10.74 -14.88
C GLU A 84 1.49 -9.28 -15.26
N SER A 85 1.51 -8.93 -16.55
CA SER A 85 1.20 -7.56 -16.99
C SER A 85 -0.26 -7.16 -16.73
N GLN A 86 -1.23 -8.05 -16.97
CA GLN A 86 -2.66 -7.81 -16.71
C GLN A 86 -2.98 -7.74 -15.21
N TYR A 87 -2.39 -8.62 -14.41
CA TYR A 87 -2.51 -8.62 -12.97
C TYR A 87 -1.96 -7.31 -12.39
N THR A 88 -0.84 -6.84 -12.92
CA THR A 88 -0.24 -5.55 -12.54
C THR A 88 -1.18 -4.37 -12.85
N ASN A 89 -1.94 -4.41 -13.94
CA ASN A 89 -2.92 -3.36 -14.30
C ASN A 89 -4.25 -3.43 -13.54
N LYS A 90 -4.72 -4.61 -13.14
CA LYS A 90 -6.05 -4.78 -12.49
C LYS A 90 -6.07 -4.32 -11.03
N VAL A 91 -4.91 -4.18 -10.39
CA VAL A 91 -4.81 -3.72 -8.99
C VAL A 91 -4.74 -2.19 -8.93
N PHE A 92 -5.81 -1.53 -9.34
CA PHE A 92 -6.07 -0.14 -8.93
C PHE A 92 -6.82 -0.11 -7.60
N THR A 93 -6.30 -0.86 -6.62
CA THR A 93 -6.67 -0.73 -5.22
C THR A 93 -5.46 -0.10 -4.54
N VAL A 94 -5.64 1.05 -3.92
CA VAL A 94 -4.62 1.89 -3.25
C VAL A 94 -3.64 1.10 -2.33
N GLY A 95 -3.95 -0.16 -1.99
CA GLY A 95 -3.09 -1.09 -1.25
C GLY A 95 -1.96 -1.78 -2.04
N LYS A 96 -1.68 -1.46 -3.31
CA LYS A 96 -0.58 -2.09 -4.07
C LYS A 96 0.23 -1.12 -4.95
N LEU A 97 0.54 0.07 -4.43
CA LEU A 97 1.28 1.14 -5.13
C LEU A 97 2.77 0.82 -5.45
N SER A 98 3.25 -0.37 -5.13
CA SER A 98 4.42 -0.94 -5.80
C SER A 98 4.06 -2.39 -6.10
N THR A 99 4.11 -2.84 -7.33
CA THR A 99 5.36 -3.15 -8.01
C THR A 99 4.99 -3.29 -9.49
N GLN A 100 5.63 -2.53 -10.38
CA GLN A 100 5.69 -2.68 -11.85
C GLN A 100 4.78 -1.87 -12.80
N VAL A 101 3.75 -1.13 -12.37
CA VAL A 101 3.19 -0.03 -13.20
C VAL A 101 2.91 1.19 -12.35
N ILE A 102 3.96 1.93 -12.03
CA ILE A 102 3.80 3.38 -11.89
C ILE A 102 4.01 3.89 -13.32
N THR A 103 3.00 4.44 -13.97
CA THR A 103 3.26 5.16 -15.23
C THR A 103 4.19 6.32 -14.90
N ASP A 104 5.08 6.70 -15.82
CA ASP A 104 6.07 7.75 -15.54
C ASP A 104 5.39 9.06 -15.09
N GLU A 105 4.17 9.33 -15.56
CA GLU A 105 3.34 10.47 -15.15
C GLU A 105 2.85 10.35 -13.71
N LEU A 106 2.38 9.18 -13.27
CA LEU A 106 1.97 8.97 -11.88
C LEU A 106 3.17 9.05 -10.93
N LYS A 107 4.33 8.53 -11.36
CA LYS A 107 5.58 8.62 -10.60
C LYS A 107 5.98 10.08 -10.43
N ALA A 108 5.94 10.85 -11.52
CA ALA A 108 6.22 12.27 -11.51
C ALA A 108 5.23 13.04 -10.62
N ALA A 109 3.92 12.75 -10.71
CA ALA A 109 2.90 13.38 -9.87
C ALA A 109 3.11 13.08 -8.38
N ILE A 110 3.46 11.84 -8.02
CA ILE A 110 3.74 11.45 -6.64
C ILE A 110 5.01 12.15 -6.11
N ILE A 111 6.08 12.20 -6.91
CA ILE A 111 7.32 12.90 -6.53
C ILE A 111 7.06 14.41 -6.39
N LEU A 112 6.30 15.00 -7.30
CA LEU A 112 5.91 16.41 -7.25
C LEU A 112 5.08 16.71 -6.01
N PHE A 113 4.06 15.90 -5.72
CA PHE A 113 3.27 16.02 -4.49
C PHE A 113 4.15 15.89 -3.25
N TYR A 114 5.01 14.89 -3.19
CA TYR A 114 5.93 14.67 -2.08
C TYR A 114 6.83 15.89 -1.82
N SER A 115 7.24 16.59 -2.89
CA SER A 115 8.03 17.82 -2.78
C SER A 115 7.28 18.96 -2.08
N THR A 116 5.94 18.99 -2.14
CA THR A 116 5.11 20.01 -1.45
C THR A 116 4.94 19.78 0.05
N LEU A 117 5.26 18.56 0.52
CA LEU A 117 5.07 18.17 1.92
C LEU A 117 6.18 18.75 2.82
N ASN A 118 5.84 19.02 4.08
CA ASN A 118 6.83 19.35 5.10
C ASN A 118 7.55 18.10 5.64
N GLU A 119 8.61 18.28 6.42
CA GLU A 119 9.46 17.18 6.90
C GLU A 119 8.71 16.09 7.68
N LYS A 120 7.73 16.49 8.51
CA LYS A 120 6.89 15.54 9.27
C LYS A 120 5.98 14.77 8.32
N GLN A 121 5.31 15.46 7.41
CA GLN A 121 4.41 14.86 6.43
C GLN A 121 5.15 13.91 5.48
N ARG A 122 6.35 14.30 5.02
CA ARG A 122 7.21 13.47 4.17
C ARG A 122 7.57 12.15 4.84
N ARG A 123 8.03 12.20 6.09
CA ARG A 123 8.35 11.00 6.88
C ARG A 123 7.15 10.07 7.03
N LEU A 124 6.00 10.61 7.43
CA LEU A 124 4.78 9.83 7.62
C LEU A 124 4.27 9.26 6.29
N TYR A 125 4.28 10.05 5.21
CA TYR A 125 3.88 9.59 3.89
C TYR A 125 4.79 8.47 3.37
N ALA A 126 6.11 8.62 3.50
CA ALA A 126 7.05 7.56 3.14
C ALA A 126 6.81 6.29 3.96
N GLY A 127 6.57 6.43 5.27
CA GLY A 127 6.20 5.30 6.13
C GLY A 127 4.89 4.61 5.71
N LEU A 128 3.88 5.40 5.34
CA LEU A 128 2.59 4.89 4.84
C LEU A 128 2.77 4.11 3.55
N GLU A 129 3.50 4.67 2.58
CA GLU A 129 3.78 3.99 1.31
C GLU A 129 4.57 2.69 1.55
N ALA A 130 5.54 2.67 2.47
CA ALA A 130 6.25 1.46 2.81
C ALA A 130 5.36 0.38 3.46
N ILE A 131 4.40 0.77 4.32
CA ILE A 131 3.40 -0.17 4.88
C ILE A 131 2.55 -0.79 3.77
N LYS A 132 2.09 0.02 2.81
CA LYS A 132 1.30 -0.46 1.67
C LYS A 132 2.06 -1.50 0.85
N ILE A 133 3.38 -1.35 0.74
CA ILE A 133 4.24 -2.24 -0.03
C ILE A 133 4.57 -3.53 0.73
N GLY A 134 4.73 -3.47 2.05
CA GLY A 134 5.11 -4.61 2.87
C GLY A 134 6.61 -4.89 2.83
N TYR A 135 7.00 -6.16 2.67
CA TYR A 135 8.42 -6.56 2.76
C TYR A 135 9.28 -5.87 1.69
N GLY A 136 10.37 -5.22 2.12
CA GLY A 136 11.24 -4.45 1.22
C GLY A 136 10.74 -3.04 0.87
N GLY A 137 9.56 -2.64 1.35
CA GLY A 137 8.97 -1.32 1.08
C GLY A 137 9.86 -0.16 1.50
N ASP A 138 10.55 -0.28 2.64
CA ASP A 138 11.46 0.78 3.13
C ASP A 138 12.56 1.12 2.15
N LYS A 139 13.18 0.09 1.59
CA LYS A 139 14.28 0.24 0.63
C LYS A 139 13.78 0.86 -0.66
N LEU A 140 12.62 0.41 -1.14
CA LEU A 140 12.02 0.91 -2.38
C LEU A 140 11.61 2.38 -2.25
N ILE A 141 10.93 2.75 -1.16
CA ILE A 141 10.47 4.12 -0.92
C ILE A 141 11.64 5.07 -0.65
N ALA A 142 12.67 4.60 0.07
CA ALA A 142 13.90 5.37 0.25
C ALA A 142 14.56 5.71 -1.09
N GLN A 143 14.61 4.76 -2.02
CA GLN A 143 15.12 4.98 -3.38
C GLN A 143 14.22 5.92 -4.20
N LEU A 144 12.90 5.77 -4.11
CA LEU A 144 11.94 6.59 -4.86
C LEU A 144 12.01 8.07 -4.48
N PHE A 145 12.07 8.37 -3.17
CA PHE A 145 12.09 9.73 -2.65
C PHE A 145 13.49 10.27 -2.35
N ASN A 146 14.53 9.47 -2.59
CA ASN A 146 15.92 9.80 -2.29
C ASN A 146 16.14 10.23 -0.83
N ILE A 147 15.68 9.41 0.11
CA ILE A 147 15.82 9.64 1.57
C ILE A 147 16.45 8.44 2.26
N ASN A 148 16.89 8.61 3.52
CA ASN A 148 17.42 7.49 4.31
C ASN A 148 16.31 6.46 4.64
N GLN A 149 16.62 5.18 4.46
CA GLN A 149 15.74 4.05 4.81
C GLN A 149 15.28 4.11 6.29
N GLU A 150 16.13 4.59 7.19
CA GLU A 150 15.74 4.77 8.60
C GLU A 150 14.61 5.80 8.78
N THR A 151 14.57 6.85 7.96
CA THR A 151 13.50 7.86 8.00
C THR A 151 12.16 7.23 7.62
N VAL A 152 12.16 6.36 6.61
CA VAL A 152 10.97 5.59 6.20
C VAL A 152 10.51 4.65 7.32
N SER A 153 11.46 3.93 7.93
CA SER A 153 11.21 3.03 9.06
C SER A 153 10.61 3.76 10.26
N LYS A 154 11.17 4.90 10.64
CA LYS A 154 10.64 5.77 11.71
C LYS A 154 9.22 6.21 11.40
N GLY A 155 8.94 6.69 10.19
CA GLY A 155 7.60 7.08 9.76
C GLY A 155 6.58 5.94 9.86
N ARG A 156 6.96 4.72 9.45
CA ARG A 156 6.11 3.54 9.62
C ARG A 156 5.86 3.25 11.10
N GLN A 157 6.90 3.27 11.94
CA GLN A 157 6.75 3.02 13.37
C GLN A 157 5.85 4.05 14.04
N GLU A 158 5.98 5.34 13.71
CA GLU A 158 5.10 6.42 14.18
C GLU A 158 3.63 6.15 13.79
N LEU A 159 3.37 5.68 12.57
CA LEU A 159 2.02 5.32 12.11
C LEU A 159 1.46 4.09 12.82
N VAL A 160 2.24 3.03 12.95
CA VAL A 160 1.82 1.75 13.56
C VAL A 160 1.59 1.93 15.07
N SER A 161 2.43 2.69 15.74
CA SER A 161 2.29 2.96 17.18
C SER A 161 1.21 3.98 17.51
N GLY A 162 0.67 4.70 16.51
CA GLY A 162 -0.27 5.79 16.73
C GLY A 162 0.35 7.04 17.37
N ASN A 163 1.67 7.07 17.54
CA ASN A 163 2.43 8.15 18.18
C ASN A 163 2.74 9.30 17.21
N PHE A 164 1.74 9.79 16.49
CA PHE A 164 1.86 11.03 15.72
C PHE A 164 1.11 12.14 16.45
N GLU A 165 1.84 13.16 16.94
CA GLU A 165 1.21 14.30 17.59
C GLU A 165 0.16 14.93 16.65
N LYS A 166 -1.11 14.86 17.04
CA LYS A 166 -2.25 15.49 16.33
C LYS A 166 -2.26 17.02 16.46
N GLN A 167 -1.42 17.59 17.31
CA GLN A 167 -1.40 19.02 17.60
C GLN A 167 -0.47 19.78 16.64
N GLY A 168 -0.92 20.99 16.30
CA GLY A 168 -0.46 21.77 15.15
C GLY A 168 1.03 22.13 15.15
N VAL A 169 1.49 22.55 13.97
CA VAL A 169 2.88 22.85 13.58
C VAL A 169 3.56 23.95 14.42
N ARG A 170 2.86 24.61 15.35
CA ARG A 170 3.43 25.63 16.23
C ARG A 170 3.24 25.27 17.70
N LYS A 171 4.37 25.08 18.40
CA LYS A 171 4.43 25.29 19.85
C LYS A 171 4.28 26.79 20.12
N PRO A 172 3.60 27.23 21.20
CA PRO A 172 3.64 28.63 21.60
C PRO A 172 5.12 29.05 21.71
N GLY A 173 5.48 30.13 21.04
CA GLY A 173 6.84 30.65 21.09
C GLY A 173 7.25 30.89 22.53
N SER A 174 8.53 30.70 22.83
CA SER A 174 9.14 31.11 24.08
C SER A 174 9.07 32.64 24.18
N GLY A 175 7.93 33.18 24.59
CA GLY A 175 7.79 34.60 24.85
C GLY A 175 8.86 35.02 25.86
N ARG A 176 9.41 36.22 25.68
CA ARG A 176 10.33 36.83 26.65
C ARG A 176 9.63 36.86 28.01
N PRO A 177 10.25 36.37 29.09
CA PRO A 177 9.64 36.43 30.41
C PRO A 177 9.22 37.86 30.74
N GLU A 178 7.98 38.01 31.17
CA GLU A 178 7.44 39.30 31.58
C GLU A 178 8.31 39.85 32.72
N ILE A 179 8.86 41.05 32.52
CA ILE A 179 9.67 41.72 33.55
C ILE A 179 8.72 42.04 34.71
N LYS A 180 8.85 41.32 35.83
CA LYS A 180 8.13 41.65 37.07
C LYS A 180 8.48 43.08 37.47
N LYS A 181 7.50 43.98 37.34
CA LYS A 181 7.59 45.35 37.81
C LYS A 181 7.53 45.29 39.35
N ASN A 182 8.67 45.42 40.00
CA ASN A 182 8.72 45.47 41.47
C ASN A 182 7.88 46.66 41.94
N ALA A 183 6.79 46.35 42.66
CA ALA A 183 6.03 47.33 43.41
C ALA A 183 6.98 48.00 44.40
N ARG A 184 7.01 49.33 44.37
CA ARG A 184 7.81 50.19 45.23
C ARG A 184 7.55 49.81 46.69
N HIS A 185 8.58 49.30 47.37
CA HIS A 185 8.55 49.06 48.81
C HIS A 185 8.55 50.42 49.52
N ASN A 186 7.35 50.92 49.81
CA ASN A 186 7.16 52.13 50.61
C ASN A 186 7.03 51.68 52.07
N THR A 187 8.09 51.78 52.85
CA THR A 187 8.02 51.65 54.30
C THR A 187 8.74 52.83 54.93
N SER A 188 7.94 53.86 55.18
CA SER A 188 8.14 54.89 56.17
C SER A 188 8.57 54.30 57.52
N ASN A 189 9.77 54.64 57.98
CA ASN A 189 10.13 54.47 59.38
C ASN A 189 10.66 55.81 59.92
N ARG A 190 9.72 56.64 60.40
CA ARG A 190 10.02 57.77 61.29
C ARG A 190 10.46 57.17 62.63
N LYS A 191 11.77 57.20 62.91
CA LYS A 191 12.25 57.13 64.29
C LYS A 191 12.66 58.53 64.72
N THR A 192 11.85 59.07 65.62
CA THR A 192 12.11 60.23 66.46
C THR A 192 13.31 59.96 67.36
N THR A 193 14.35 60.77 67.26
CA THR A 193 15.36 60.91 68.32
C THR A 193 15.37 62.36 68.80
N GLY A 194 15.06 62.50 70.08
CA GLY A 194 14.83 63.77 70.75
C GLY A 194 16.10 64.59 70.95
N ARG A 195 15.88 65.90 70.98
CA ARG A 195 16.80 66.92 71.53
C ARG A 195 17.29 66.53 72.92
N ARG A 196 18.59 66.76 73.16
CA ARG A 196 19.07 67.25 74.44
C ARG A 196 20.21 68.24 74.19
N TYR A 197 19.92 69.51 74.47
CA TYR A 197 20.91 70.54 74.79
C TYR A 197 21.21 70.45 76.29
N SER A 198 22.47 70.58 76.68
CA SER A 198 22.88 71.07 78.01
C SER A 198 24.40 71.16 78.08
N GLY A 199 24.93 72.35 78.41
CA GLY A 199 26.31 72.59 78.83
C GLY A 199 27.06 73.55 77.93
#